data_AF-A0A817FCC2-F1
#
_entry.id   AF-A0A817FCC2-F1
#
_cell.length_a   1.000
_cell.length_b   1.000
_cell.length_c   1.000
_cell.angle_alpha   90.00
_cell.angle_beta   90.00
_cell.angle_gamma   90.00
#
_symmetry.space_group_name_H-M   'P 1'
#
loop_
_entity.id
_entity.type
_entity.pdbx_description
1 polymer ?
#
loop_
_entity_poly.entity_id
_entity_poly.type
_entity_poly.pdbx_seq_one_letter_code
_entity_poly.pdbx_strand_id
1 'polypeptide(L)'
;MNNGQCKAVGRDNFTCNCLKTGYQGAFCEQGCYDTDYACKNGGSCIDNQCWCNSLTKGDFCEIIENKYLSNSQIQKETSPLKIWLIIGLCIVSIIIIVGLIYSRKKLFKSREHRRNSIDNEFNYKSNEKQNHDNIESDSVSIALSQASQNTKFIQE
;
A
#
# COMPACT_ATOMS: atom_id res chain seq x y z
N MET A 1 4.42 44.67 -50.90
CA MET A 1 5.50 43.81 -51.43
C MET A 1 5.19 42.36 -51.06
N ASN A 2 5.99 41.38 -51.51
CA ASN A 2 5.95 39.97 -51.03
C ASN A 2 4.54 39.38 -50.89
N ASN A 3 3.71 39.58 -51.93
CA ASN A 3 2.33 39.09 -52.02
C ASN A 3 1.36 39.60 -50.93
N GLY A 4 1.72 40.62 -50.15
CA GLY A 4 0.83 41.29 -49.20
C GLY A 4 -0.30 42.06 -49.89
N GLN A 5 -1.50 42.04 -49.30
CA GLN A 5 -2.66 42.76 -49.82
C GLN A 5 -2.72 44.17 -49.24
N CYS A 6 -2.35 45.17 -50.03
CA CYS A 6 -2.30 46.57 -49.59
C CYS A 6 -3.53 47.35 -50.03
N LYS A 7 -4.10 48.13 -49.11
CA LYS A 7 -5.21 49.05 -49.37
C LYS A 7 -4.81 50.47 -48.98
N ALA A 8 -5.21 51.44 -49.80
CA ALA A 8 -5.08 52.86 -49.46
C ALA A 8 -6.09 53.21 -48.36
N VAL A 9 -5.62 53.91 -47.32
CA VAL A 9 -6.44 54.46 -46.22
C VAL A 9 -6.48 55.99 -46.24
N GLY A 10 -5.67 56.63 -47.10
CA GLY A 10 -5.64 58.08 -47.30
C GLY A 10 -4.92 58.48 -48.57
N ARG A 11 -4.71 59.79 -48.78
CA ARG A 11 -4.07 60.34 -49.99
C ARG A 11 -2.66 59.77 -50.22
N ASP A 12 -1.93 59.53 -49.13
CA ASP A 12 -0.55 59.00 -49.14
C ASP A 12 -0.31 57.93 -48.05
N ASN A 13 -1.39 57.30 -47.55
CA ASN A 13 -1.29 56.31 -46.49
C ASN A 13 -1.82 54.95 -46.95
N PHE A 14 -1.08 53.89 -46.63
CA PHE A 14 -1.38 52.52 -47.03
C PHE A 14 -1.34 51.60 -45.81
N THR A 15 -2.18 50.57 -45.84
CA THR A 15 -2.13 49.48 -44.88
C THR A 15 -2.09 48.17 -45.64
N CYS A 16 -1.08 47.35 -45.35
CA CYS A 16 -0.91 46.04 -45.96
C CYS A 16 -1.31 44.92 -44.99
N ASN A 17 -2.04 43.94 -45.51
CA ASN A 17 -2.27 42.67 -44.86
C ASN A 17 -1.17 41.68 -45.29
N CYS A 18 -0.32 41.31 -44.35
CA CYS A 18 0.80 40.39 -44.55
C CYS A 18 0.47 38.96 -44.06
N LEU A 19 -0.78 38.67 -43.69
CA LEU A 19 -1.17 37.33 -43.26
C LEU A 19 -0.85 36.29 -44.33
N LYS A 20 -0.21 35.21 -43.91
CA LYS A 20 0.18 34.06 -44.75
C LYS A 20 1.18 34.36 -45.87
N THR A 21 1.85 35.51 -45.84
CA THR A 21 2.96 35.79 -46.78
C THR A 21 4.30 35.31 -46.25
N GLY A 22 4.43 35.13 -44.93
CA GLY A 22 5.72 34.87 -44.27
C GLY A 22 6.55 36.13 -44.04
N TYR A 23 5.95 37.31 -44.22
CA TYR A 23 6.57 38.63 -44.04
C TYR A 23 5.75 39.51 -43.09
N GLN A 24 6.38 40.55 -42.56
CA GLN A 24 5.85 41.56 -41.66
C GLN A 24 6.36 42.96 -42.04
N GLY A 25 5.95 43.98 -41.29
CA GLY A 25 6.27 45.39 -41.56
C GLY A 25 5.13 46.12 -42.29
N ALA A 26 5.25 47.43 -42.43
CA ALA A 26 4.17 48.27 -42.98
C ALA A 26 3.82 47.90 -44.44
N PHE A 27 4.78 47.30 -45.15
CA PHE A 27 4.69 46.92 -46.56
C PHE A 27 4.99 45.44 -46.80
N CYS A 28 5.04 44.62 -45.75
CA CYS A 28 5.46 43.22 -45.76
C CYS A 28 6.92 43.05 -46.24
N GLU A 29 7.80 43.95 -45.83
CA GLU A 29 9.21 44.05 -46.25
C GLU A 29 10.18 43.23 -45.40
N GLN A 30 9.83 42.93 -44.15
CA GLN A 30 10.64 42.12 -43.24
C GLN A 30 10.20 40.67 -43.31
N GLY A 31 11.12 39.72 -43.46
CA GLY A 31 10.76 38.30 -43.36
C GLY A 31 10.46 37.92 -41.91
N CYS A 32 9.47 37.05 -41.66
CA CYS A 32 9.41 36.29 -40.39
C CYS A 32 10.59 35.32 -40.26
N TYR A 33 11.36 35.13 -41.34
CA TYR A 33 12.55 34.29 -41.44
C TYR A 33 13.80 35.16 -41.58
N ASP A 34 14.06 36.08 -40.65
CA ASP A 34 15.46 36.37 -40.39
C ASP A 34 16.01 35.09 -39.73
N THR A 35 17.09 34.51 -40.27
CA THR A 35 17.43 33.09 -40.06
C THR A 35 17.58 32.67 -38.60
N ASP A 36 17.82 33.63 -37.72
CA ASP A 36 17.97 33.43 -36.28
C ASP A 36 16.64 33.41 -35.50
N TYR A 37 15.58 34.03 -36.04
CA TYR A 37 14.28 34.26 -35.38
C TYR A 37 13.08 33.63 -36.10
N ALA A 38 13.33 32.69 -37.00
CA ALA A 38 12.26 31.94 -37.67
C ALA A 38 11.53 30.99 -36.72
N CYS A 39 10.20 30.83 -36.89
CA CYS A 39 9.44 29.77 -36.23
C CYS A 39 10.01 28.39 -36.60
N LYS A 40 10.43 27.63 -35.60
CA LYS A 40 11.07 26.32 -35.72
C LYS A 40 10.04 25.20 -35.61
N ASN A 41 10.50 23.97 -35.88
CA ASN A 41 9.74 22.73 -35.67
C ASN A 41 8.32 22.72 -36.27
N GLY A 42 8.12 23.40 -37.40
CA GLY A 42 6.83 23.46 -38.11
C GLY A 42 5.82 24.46 -37.54
N GLY A 43 6.24 25.45 -36.75
CA GLY A 43 5.40 26.57 -36.34
C GLY A 43 5.03 27.52 -37.48
N SER A 44 3.89 28.19 -37.38
CA SER A 44 3.39 29.16 -38.37
C SER A 44 3.52 30.59 -37.87
N CYS A 45 4.07 31.51 -38.68
CA CYS A 45 4.09 32.94 -38.36
C CYS A 45 2.73 33.57 -38.67
N ILE A 46 2.04 34.10 -37.65
CA ILE A 46 0.78 34.81 -37.79
C ILE A 46 0.84 36.05 -36.91
N ASP A 47 0.63 37.24 -37.48
CA ASP A 47 0.59 38.53 -36.77
C ASP A 47 1.80 38.76 -35.83
N ASN A 48 3.01 38.53 -36.32
CA ASN A 48 4.28 38.69 -35.58
C ASN A 48 4.44 37.74 -34.38
N GLN A 49 3.70 36.63 -34.34
CA GLN A 49 3.86 35.60 -33.33
C GLN A 49 3.96 34.22 -33.97
N CYS A 50 4.83 33.36 -33.42
CA CYS A 50 4.87 31.96 -33.82
C CYS A 50 3.72 31.20 -33.16
N TRP A 51 2.89 30.62 -34.02
CA TRP A 51 1.86 29.66 -33.64
C TRP A 51 2.45 28.26 -33.70
N CYS A 52 2.73 27.71 -32.52
CA CYS A 52 3.35 26.39 -32.38
C CYS A 52 2.34 25.26 -32.59
N ASN A 53 2.85 24.10 -33.00
CA ASN A 53 2.04 22.88 -33.07
C ASN A 53 1.82 22.31 -31.65
N SER A 54 1.00 21.27 -31.53
CA SER A 54 0.63 20.70 -30.23
C SER A 54 1.78 20.06 -29.44
N LEU A 55 2.97 19.94 -30.03
CA LEU A 55 4.14 19.30 -29.45
C LEU A 55 5.30 20.28 -29.24
N THR A 56 5.11 21.57 -29.51
CA THR A 56 6.17 22.57 -29.41
C THR A 56 5.72 23.84 -28.69
N LYS A 57 6.66 24.51 -28.05
CA LYS A 57 6.47 25.74 -27.28
C LYS A 57 7.67 26.68 -27.47
N GLY A 58 7.56 27.89 -26.92
CA GLY A 58 8.56 28.95 -27.03
C GLY A 58 8.17 30.01 -28.03
N ASP A 59 8.82 31.17 -27.97
CA ASP A 59 8.53 32.33 -28.83
C ASP A 59 8.79 32.02 -30.31
N PHE A 60 9.65 31.04 -30.58
CA PHE A 60 9.99 30.55 -31.92
C PHE A 60 9.72 29.05 -32.08
N CYS A 61 8.86 28.46 -31.25
CA CYS A 61 8.54 27.02 -31.27
C CYS A 61 9.76 26.10 -31.20
N GLU A 62 10.83 26.56 -30.55
CA GLU A 62 12.13 25.89 -30.44
C GLU A 62 12.14 24.77 -29.38
N ILE A 63 11.20 24.81 -28.43
CA ILE A 63 11.10 23.84 -27.35
C ILE A 63 10.18 22.69 -27.79
N ILE A 64 10.70 21.47 -27.85
CA ILE A 64 9.90 20.27 -28.12
C ILE A 64 9.35 19.73 -26.79
N GLU A 65 8.02 19.68 -26.64
CA GLU A 65 7.37 18.99 -25.53
C GLU A 65 7.52 17.48 -25.71
N ASN A 66 8.59 16.93 -25.15
CA ASN A 66 8.70 15.50 -24.98
C ASN A 66 7.64 15.05 -23.97
N LYS A 67 6.50 14.56 -24.48
CA LYS A 67 5.44 13.92 -23.69
C LYS A 67 5.98 12.83 -22.77
N TYR A 68 7.08 12.19 -23.15
CA TYR A 68 7.81 11.19 -22.35
C TYR A 68 8.54 11.76 -21.12
N LEU A 69 8.92 13.05 -21.11
CA LEU A 69 9.47 13.74 -19.94
C LEU A 69 8.36 14.27 -19.02
N SER A 70 7.12 14.43 -19.49
CA SER A 70 5.98 14.74 -18.61
C SER A 70 5.61 13.58 -17.67
N ASN A 71 6.07 12.36 -17.97
CA ASN A 71 5.88 11.19 -17.11
C ASN A 71 6.80 11.17 -15.87
N SER A 72 7.74 12.11 -15.73
CA SER A 72 8.51 12.27 -14.49
C SER A 72 7.85 13.23 -13.49
N GLN A 73 6.76 13.91 -13.88
CA GLN A 73 5.88 14.63 -12.94
C GLN A 73 4.71 13.75 -12.49
N ILE A 74 4.96 12.49 -12.15
CA ILE A 74 4.24 11.91 -11.00
C ILE A 74 4.82 12.58 -9.75
N GLN A 75 4.60 13.90 -9.62
CA GLN A 75 4.48 14.49 -8.30
C GLN A 75 3.16 13.94 -7.77
N LYS A 76 3.22 12.73 -7.21
CA LYS A 76 2.28 12.34 -6.18
C LYS A 76 2.52 13.32 -5.04
N GLU A 77 1.86 14.47 -5.09
CA GLU A 77 1.52 15.25 -3.90
C GLU A 77 0.52 14.43 -3.06
N THR A 78 0.93 13.25 -2.62
CA THR A 78 0.38 12.70 -1.40
C THR A 78 0.95 13.56 -0.30
N SER A 79 0.15 14.52 0.18
CA SER A 79 0.47 15.39 1.30
C SER A 79 1.14 14.56 2.40
N PRO A 80 2.31 14.96 2.93
CA PRO A 80 3.10 14.13 3.86
C PRO A 80 2.27 13.67 5.06
N LEU A 81 1.29 14.47 5.48
CA LEU A 81 0.30 14.15 6.51
C LEU A 81 -0.45 12.83 6.27
N LYS A 82 -0.83 12.50 5.03
CA LYS A 82 -1.59 11.27 4.73
C LYS A 82 -0.73 10.01 4.90
N ILE A 83 0.57 10.11 4.59
CA ILE A 83 1.52 9.00 4.74
C ILE A 83 1.71 8.68 6.22
N TRP A 84 1.91 9.72 7.06
CA TRP A 84 2.05 9.54 8.51
C TRP A 84 0.80 8.97 9.17
N LEU A 85 -0.41 9.31 8.71
CA LEU A 85 -1.65 8.72 9.20
C LEU A 85 -1.72 7.21 8.91
N ILE A 86 -1.35 6.77 7.70
CA ILE A 86 -1.36 5.35 7.33
C ILE A 86 -0.33 4.56 8.15
N ILE A 87 0.90 5.09 8.27
CA ILE A 87 1.95 4.45 9.08
C ILE A 87 1.52 4.34 10.55
N GLY A 88 0.91 5.40 11.10
CA GLY A 88 0.38 5.39 12.47
C GLY A 88 -0.69 4.32 12.68
N LEU A 89 -1.66 4.20 11.76
CA LEU A 89 -2.71 3.17 11.84
C LEU A 89 -2.14 1.74 11.74
N CYS A 90 -1.13 1.53 10.90
CA CYS A 90 -0.45 0.23 10.80
C CYS A 90 0.26 -0.14 12.12
N ILE A 91 0.96 0.80 12.76
CA ILE A 91 1.65 0.56 14.04
C ILE A 91 0.65 0.22 15.14
N VAL A 92 -0.45 0.98 15.25
CA VAL A 92 -1.49 0.72 16.25
C VAL A 92 -2.12 -0.67 16.04
N SER A 93 -2.41 -1.04 14.79
CA SER A 93 -2.93 -2.37 14.46
C SER A 93 -1.97 -3.49 14.87
N ILE A 94 -0.67 -3.34 14.62
CA ILE A 94 0.36 -4.32 15.02
C ILE A 94 0.41 -4.45 16.54
N ILE A 95 0.37 -3.34 17.29
CA ILE A 95 0.37 -3.36 18.76
C ILE A 95 -0.85 -4.12 19.29
N ILE A 96 -2.03 -3.89 18.72
CA ILE A 96 -3.26 -4.60 19.09
C ILE A 96 -3.11 -6.11 18.81
N ILE A 97 -2.62 -6.50 17.63
CA ILE A 97 -2.44 -7.92 17.27
C ILE A 97 -1.46 -8.60 18.22
N VAL A 98 -0.30 -7.97 18.49
CA VAL A 98 0.69 -8.50 19.44
C VAL A 98 0.09 -8.62 20.85
N GLY A 99 -0.67 -7.61 21.29
CA GLY A 99 -1.38 -7.62 22.57
C GLY A 99 -2.40 -8.76 22.67
N LEU A 100 -3.16 -9.03 21.60
CA LEU A 100 -4.09 -10.15 21.54
C LEU A 100 -3.37 -11.51 21.59
N ILE A 101 -2.26 -11.66 20.87
CA ILE A 101 -1.43 -12.87 20.91
C ILE A 101 -0.86 -13.09 22.32
N TYR A 102 -0.35 -12.03 22.94
CA TYR A 102 0.19 -12.09 24.30
C TYR A 102 -0.89 -12.43 25.33
N SER A 103 -2.06 -11.82 25.22
CA SER A 103 -3.21 -12.08 26.09
C SER A 103 -3.71 -13.53 25.94
N ARG A 104 -3.73 -14.07 24.72
CA ARG A 104 -4.03 -15.48 24.47
C ARG A 104 -2.99 -16.41 25.11
N LYS A 105 -1.70 -16.10 25.01
CA LYS A 105 -0.63 -16.88 25.67
C LYS A 105 -0.76 -16.85 27.19
N LYS A 106 -1.09 -15.69 27.79
CA LYS A 106 -1.30 -15.55 29.23
C LYS A 106 -2.47 -16.41 29.73
N LEU A 107 -3.56 -16.47 28.97
CA LEU A 107 -4.72 -17.31 29.29
C LEU A 107 -4.40 -18.82 29.18
N PHE A 108 -3.56 -19.24 28.23
CA PHE A 108 -3.13 -20.63 28.12
C PHE A 108 -2.29 -21.08 29.32
N LYS A 109 -1.35 -20.25 29.79
CA LYS A 109 -0.54 -20.57 30.99
C LYS A 109 -1.40 -20.73 32.26
N SER A 110 -2.50 -20.00 32.36
CA SER A 110 -3.45 -20.15 33.48
C SER A 110 -4.34 -21.40 33.37
N ARG A 111 -4.64 -21.87 32.15
CA ARG A 111 -5.42 -23.11 31.93
C ARG A 111 -4.60 -24.37 32.20
N GLU A 112 -3.30 -24.34 31.94
CA GLU A 112 -2.40 -25.47 32.18
C GLU A 112 -2.25 -25.80 33.68
N HIS A 113 -2.11 -24.78 34.53
CA HIS A 113 -2.12 -24.98 35.99
C HIS A 113 -3.42 -25.60 36.51
N ARG A 114 -4.59 -25.23 35.95
CA ARG A 114 -5.87 -25.84 36.34
C ARG A 114 -6.00 -27.29 35.87
N ARG A 115 -5.48 -27.64 34.68
CA ARG A 115 -5.54 -29.00 34.16
C ARG A 115 -4.66 -29.96 34.99
N ASN A 116 -3.42 -29.55 35.29
CA ASN A 116 -2.51 -30.36 36.12
C ASN A 116 -3.04 -30.57 37.55
N SER A 117 -3.76 -29.58 38.10
CA SER A 117 -4.39 -29.74 39.42
C SER A 117 -5.51 -30.79 39.41
N ILE A 118 -6.31 -30.85 38.34
CA ILE A 118 -7.41 -31.83 38.22
C ILE A 118 -6.85 -33.23 37.98
N ASP A 119 -5.83 -33.37 37.13
CA ASP A 119 -5.19 -34.66 36.85
C ASP A 119 -4.50 -35.23 38.11
N ASN A 120 -3.87 -34.37 38.92
CA ASN A 120 -3.28 -34.77 40.19
C ASN A 120 -4.35 -35.21 41.21
N GLU A 121 -5.49 -34.51 41.28
CA GLU A 121 -6.59 -34.89 42.18
C GLU A 121 -7.25 -36.21 41.75
N PHE A 122 -7.42 -36.42 40.44
CA PHE A 122 -7.96 -37.67 39.90
C PHE A 122 -7.02 -38.86 40.15
N ASN A 123 -5.71 -38.68 39.90
CA ASN A 123 -4.71 -39.71 40.17
C ASN A 123 -4.62 -40.06 41.66
N TYR A 124 -4.70 -39.06 42.55
CA TYR A 124 -4.73 -39.30 44.00
C TYR A 124 -5.92 -40.16 44.42
N LYS A 125 -7.15 -39.79 43.98
CA LYS A 125 -8.37 -40.56 44.30
C LYS A 125 -8.37 -41.96 43.69
N SER A 126 -7.79 -42.12 42.50
CA SER A 126 -7.66 -43.44 41.87
C SER A 126 -6.74 -44.37 42.66
N ASN A 127 -5.60 -43.85 43.15
CA ASN A 127 -4.66 -44.62 43.96
C ASN A 127 -5.24 -44.97 45.34
N GLU A 128 -6.02 -44.08 45.95
CA GLU A 128 -6.71 -44.34 47.22
C GLU A 128 -7.72 -45.49 47.08
N LYS A 129 -8.51 -45.49 46.00
CA LYS A 129 -9.48 -46.55 45.73
C LYS A 129 -8.81 -47.90 45.48
N GLN A 130 -7.74 -47.91 44.70
CA GLN A 130 -6.99 -49.14 44.42
C GLN A 130 -6.32 -49.71 45.68
N ASN A 131 -5.84 -48.87 46.60
CA ASN A 131 -5.31 -49.33 47.89
C ASN A 131 -6.40 -49.90 48.80
N HIS A 132 -7.61 -49.33 48.81
CA HIS A 132 -8.73 -49.88 49.58
C HIS A 132 -9.15 -51.26 49.08
N ASP A 133 -9.25 -51.44 47.75
CA ASP A 133 -9.62 -52.72 47.15
C ASP A 133 -8.56 -53.81 47.40
N ASN A 134 -7.27 -53.44 47.43
CA ASN A 134 -6.17 -54.36 47.77
C ASN A 134 -6.23 -54.80 49.24
N ILE A 135 -6.53 -53.89 50.17
CA ILE A 135 -6.65 -54.20 51.61
C ILE A 135 -7.86 -55.13 51.86
N GLU A 136 -8.97 -54.92 51.13
CA GLU A 136 -10.15 -55.77 51.23
C GLU A 136 -9.87 -57.19 50.70
N SER A 137 -9.19 -57.32 49.56
CA SER A 137 -8.77 -58.62 49.00
C SER A 137 -7.85 -59.41 49.94
N ASP A 138 -6.89 -58.75 50.57
CA ASP A 138 -5.96 -59.41 51.49
C ASP A 138 -6.69 -59.90 52.76
N SER A 139 -7.63 -59.12 53.29
CA SER A 139 -8.41 -59.51 54.47
C SER A 139 -9.29 -60.76 54.24
N VAL A 140 -9.87 -60.90 53.04
CA VAL A 140 -10.69 -62.06 52.66
C VAL A 140 -9.82 -63.32 52.50
N SER A 141 -8.62 -63.18 51.92
CA SER A 141 -7.69 -64.31 51.76
C SER A 141 -7.18 -64.85 53.10
N ILE A 142 -6.93 -63.98 54.08
CA ILE A 142 -6.50 -64.36 55.44
C ILE A 142 -7.65 -65.06 56.18
N ALA A 143 -8.89 -64.57 56.07
CA ALA A 143 -10.06 -65.19 56.71
C ALA A 143 -10.35 -66.61 56.15
N LEU A 144 -10.21 -66.81 54.84
CA LEU A 144 -10.37 -68.13 54.20
C LEU A 144 -9.29 -69.13 54.63
N SER A 145 -8.04 -68.66 54.79
CA SER A 145 -6.94 -69.50 55.28
C SER A 145 -7.20 -69.99 56.72
N GLN A 146 -7.69 -69.11 57.60
CA GLN A 146 -8.02 -69.46 58.99
C GLN A 146 -9.23 -70.40 59.08
N ALA A 147 -10.26 -70.22 58.24
CA ALA A 147 -11.42 -71.10 58.18
C ALA A 147 -11.05 -72.53 57.71
N SER A 148 -10.08 -72.65 56.80
CA SER A 148 -9.57 -73.94 56.31
C SER A 148 -8.73 -74.71 57.34
N GLN A 149 -8.08 -74.03 58.28
CA GLN A 149 -7.30 -74.68 59.34
C GLN A 149 -8.21 -75.20 60.48
N ASN A 150 -9.30 -74.48 60.79
CA ASN A 150 -10.25 -74.89 61.84
C ASN A 150 -11.15 -76.07 61.44
N THR A 151 -11.35 -76.33 60.15
CA THR A 151 -12.15 -77.48 59.67
C THR A 151 -11.38 -78.80 59.67
N LYS A 152 -10.04 -78.79 59.80
CA LYS A 152 -9.22 -80.02 59.92
C LYS A 152 -9.23 -80.65 61.31
N PHE A 153 -9.81 -79.99 62.32
CA PHE A 153 -9.81 -80.46 63.72
C PHE A 153 -11.15 -81.08 64.19
N ILE A 154 -12.12 -81.30 63.30
CA ILE A 154 -13.45 -81.86 63.65
C ILE A 154 -13.68 -83.26 63.03
N GLN A 155 -12.62 -83.96 62.60
CA GLN A 155 -12.71 -85.34 62.09
C GLN A 155 -11.70 -86.28 62.78
N GLU A 156 -11.64 -86.24 64.11
CA GLU A 156 -11.17 -87.38 64.92
C GLU A 156 -12.36 -88.26 65.33
#